data_AF-A0A1F2WA76-F1
#
_entry.id   AF-A0A1F2WA76-F1
#
_cell.length_a   1.000
_cell.length_b   1.000
_cell.length_c   1.000
_cell.angle_alpha   90.00
_cell.angle_beta   90.00
_cell.angle_gamma   90.00
#
_symmetry.space_group_name_H-M   'P 1'
#
loop_
_entity.id
_entity.type
_entity.pdbx_description
1 polymer ?
#
loop_
_entity_poly.entity_id
_entity_poly.type
_entity_poly.pdbx_seq_one_letter_code
_entity_poly.pdbx_strand_id
1 'polypeptide(L)'
;MLASPEARAAGVFGPVSFYNLDGRTGAIEVQVFLATEGAQAWADGRWGPGVVELLSVLVPVEGESAFPLHLYVSNQSTEIDPVAVRITVDGQVVVEQELEALGLHNWILFELELTPGEHEVRAVAPYAGAELVEAFLVEGEQWAVIDFWADPTGGEAPRFTWRIQGEPVYFL
;
A
#
# COMPACT_ATOMS: atom_id res chain seq x y z
N MET A 1 0.23 -24.64 28.26
CA MET A 1 0.33 -25.38 26.98
C MET A 1 0.51 -24.36 25.87
N LEU A 2 1.35 -24.62 24.87
CA LEU A 2 1.64 -23.68 23.78
C LEU A 2 0.46 -23.44 22.81
N ALA A 3 -0.56 -24.30 22.83
CA ALA A 3 -1.80 -24.11 22.08
C ALA A 3 -2.93 -23.42 22.90
N SER A 4 -2.61 -22.88 24.08
CA SER A 4 -3.61 -22.25 24.97
C SER A 4 -4.04 -20.86 24.47
N PRO A 5 -5.23 -20.36 24.89
CA PRO A 5 -5.62 -18.98 24.65
C PRO A 5 -4.60 -17.96 25.16
N GLU A 6 -3.97 -18.23 26.31
CA GLU A 6 -2.90 -17.40 26.88
C GLU A 6 -1.68 -17.31 25.94
N ALA A 7 -1.27 -18.44 25.35
CA ALA A 7 -0.15 -18.49 24.41
C ALA A 7 -0.46 -17.70 23.13
N ARG A 8 -1.70 -17.81 22.61
CA ARG A 8 -2.13 -17.01 21.45
C ARG A 8 -2.18 -15.52 21.75
N ALA A 9 -2.68 -15.14 22.92
CA ALA A 9 -2.69 -13.75 23.36
C ALA A 9 -1.27 -13.17 23.51
N ALA A 10 -0.30 -14.03 23.79
CA ALA A 10 1.11 -13.69 23.84
C ALA A 10 1.85 -13.81 22.50
N GLY A 11 1.17 -14.11 21.39
CA GLY A 11 1.78 -14.11 20.07
C GLY A 11 2.32 -15.45 19.57
N VAL A 12 1.92 -16.58 20.18
CA VAL A 12 2.30 -17.93 19.74
C VAL A 12 1.19 -18.53 18.86
N PHE A 13 1.49 -18.81 17.59
CA PHE A 13 0.54 -19.32 16.61
C PHE A 13 0.97 -20.65 15.99
N GLY A 14 -0.02 -21.54 15.79
CA GLY A 14 0.15 -22.85 15.17
C GLY A 14 0.26 -24.01 16.17
N PRO A 15 0.06 -25.26 15.72
CA PRO A 15 0.38 -26.43 16.52
C PRO A 15 1.90 -26.50 16.71
N VAL A 16 2.32 -26.98 17.88
CA VAL A 16 3.73 -27.33 18.08
C VAL A 16 4.09 -28.43 17.10
N SER A 17 5.05 -28.14 16.23
CA SER A 17 5.42 -29.05 15.14
C SER A 17 6.46 -30.06 15.64
N PHE A 18 7.47 -29.62 16.39
CA PHE A 18 8.57 -30.44 16.90
C PHE A 18 9.16 -29.88 18.20
N TYR A 19 9.72 -30.76 19.05
CA TYR A 19 10.56 -30.40 20.19
C TYR A 19 11.95 -30.99 19.97
N ASN A 20 13.00 -30.18 20.10
CA ASN A 20 14.39 -30.64 20.16
C ASN A 20 15.04 -30.17 21.46
N LEU A 21 16.08 -30.87 21.90
CA LEU A 21 16.96 -30.38 22.96
C LEU A 21 18.20 -29.80 22.29
N ASP A 22 18.44 -28.51 22.47
CA ASP A 22 19.72 -27.93 22.09
C ASP A 22 20.80 -28.45 23.04
N GLY A 23 21.71 -29.29 22.52
CA GLY A 23 22.80 -29.88 23.28
C GLY A 23 23.83 -28.86 23.80
N ARG A 24 23.80 -27.61 23.35
CA ARG A 24 24.71 -26.54 23.81
C ARG A 24 24.14 -25.73 24.95
N THR A 25 22.88 -25.31 24.83
CA THR A 25 22.22 -24.45 25.81
C THR A 25 21.41 -25.24 26.84
N GLY A 26 21.01 -26.47 26.51
CA GLY A 26 20.06 -27.26 27.28
C GLY A 26 18.61 -26.79 27.12
N ALA A 27 18.35 -25.85 26.22
CA ALA A 27 17.01 -25.35 25.94
C ALA A 27 16.17 -26.38 25.19
N ILE A 28 14.87 -26.40 25.47
CA ILE A 28 13.89 -27.12 24.65
C ILE A 28 13.49 -26.17 23.50
N GLU A 29 13.99 -26.46 22.31
CA GLU A 29 13.60 -25.77 21.09
C GLU A 29 12.22 -26.24 20.66
N VAL A 30 11.32 -25.29 20.41
CA VAL A 30 9.94 -25.57 20.00
C VAL A 30 9.60 -24.83 18.74
N GLN A 31 9.31 -25.60 17.69
CA GLN A 31 8.93 -25.04 16.40
C GLN A 31 7.43 -24.73 16.35
N VAL A 32 7.10 -23.48 16.06
CA VAL A 32 5.74 -22.93 15.91
C VAL A 32 5.59 -22.28 14.53
N PHE A 33 4.36 -22.02 14.06
CA PHE A 33 4.21 -21.33 12.78
C PHE A 33 4.72 -19.91 12.87
N LEU A 34 4.29 -19.17 13.90
CA LEU A 34 4.71 -17.80 14.11
C LEU A 34 4.79 -17.52 15.62
N ALA A 35 5.92 -16.97 16.04
CA ALA A 35 6.12 -16.30 17.31
C ALA A 35 6.31 -14.81 17.00
N THR A 36 5.37 -13.97 17.43
CA THR A 36 5.46 -12.51 17.25
C THR A 36 6.30 -11.87 18.36
N GLU A 37 6.47 -10.54 18.30
CA GLU A 37 7.04 -9.77 19.40
C GLU A 37 6.31 -10.09 20.72
N GLY A 38 7.08 -10.39 21.78
CA GLY A 38 6.56 -10.76 23.09
C GLY A 38 6.37 -12.27 23.34
N ALA A 39 6.32 -13.10 22.29
CA ALA A 39 6.11 -14.54 22.44
C ALA A 39 7.22 -15.24 23.24
N GLN A 40 8.48 -14.88 22.99
CA GLN A 40 9.62 -15.42 23.73
C GLN A 40 9.61 -14.98 25.20
N ALA A 41 9.30 -13.71 25.47
CA ALA A 41 9.21 -13.19 26.84
C ALA A 41 8.10 -13.88 27.66
N TRP A 42 6.98 -14.23 27.02
CA TRP A 42 5.94 -15.02 27.65
C TRP A 42 6.41 -16.45 27.98
N ALA A 43 7.15 -17.09 27.06
CA ALA A 43 7.69 -18.42 27.29
C ALA A 43 8.68 -18.42 28.47
N ASP A 44 9.58 -17.43 28.51
CA ASP A 44 10.53 -17.24 29.60
C ASP A 44 9.81 -17.00 30.94
N GLY A 45 8.75 -16.19 30.95
CA GLY A 45 7.95 -15.95 32.15
C GLY A 45 7.21 -17.19 32.66
N ARG A 46 6.91 -18.14 31.78
CA ARG A 46 6.15 -19.35 32.11
C ARG A 46 7.03 -20.52 32.58
N TRP A 47 8.15 -20.75 31.90
CA TRP A 47 9.00 -21.93 32.13
C TRP A 47 10.37 -21.60 32.72
N GLY A 48 10.71 -20.32 32.82
CA GLY A 48 12.03 -19.85 33.20
C GLY A 48 12.81 -19.38 31.97
N PRO A 49 13.61 -18.30 32.10
CA PRO A 49 14.41 -17.79 30.99
C PRO A 49 15.31 -18.87 30.37
N GLY A 50 15.24 -19.03 29.05
CA GLY A 50 16.10 -19.96 28.30
C GLY A 50 15.79 -21.44 28.47
N VAL A 51 14.69 -21.79 29.17
CA VAL A 51 14.23 -23.18 29.27
C VAL A 51 13.54 -23.62 27.98
N VAL A 52 12.83 -22.69 27.32
CA VAL A 52 12.12 -22.91 26.05
C VAL A 52 12.55 -21.85 25.05
N GLU A 53 12.95 -22.28 23.86
CA GLU A 53 13.24 -21.39 22.73
C GLU A 53 12.17 -21.58 21.66
N LEU A 54 11.50 -20.50 21.27
CA LEU A 54 10.49 -20.54 20.22
C LEU A 54 11.12 -20.28 18.86
N LEU A 55 10.92 -21.21 17.92
CA LEU A 55 11.40 -21.09 16.55
C LEU A 55 10.21 -20.93 15.61
N SER A 56 10.10 -19.78 14.97
CA SER A 56 9.08 -19.52 13.95
C SER A 56 9.47 -20.18 12.63
N VAL A 57 8.53 -20.89 12.00
CA VAL A 57 8.67 -21.36 10.60
C VAL A 57 8.41 -20.22 9.62
N LEU A 58 7.46 -19.34 9.96
CA LEU A 58 7.15 -18.14 9.20
C LEU A 58 7.92 -16.97 9.79
N VAL A 59 8.72 -16.32 8.97
CA VAL A 59 9.33 -15.04 9.32
C VAL A 59 8.36 -13.94 8.88
N PRO A 60 7.98 -12.98 9.77
CA PRO A 60 7.31 -11.78 9.32
C PRO A 60 8.14 -11.15 8.20
N VAL A 61 7.52 -10.80 7.08
CA VAL A 61 8.22 -10.01 6.07
C VAL A 61 8.41 -8.62 6.69
N GLU A 62 9.62 -8.34 7.19
CA GLU A 62 9.99 -7.00 7.66
C GLU A 62 10.26 -6.10 6.45
N GLY A 63 9.57 -4.96 6.43
CA GLY A 63 9.45 -4.06 5.29
C GLY A 63 7.99 -4.03 4.84
N GLU A 64 7.36 -2.86 4.91
CA GLU A 64 6.11 -2.66 4.16
C GLU A 64 6.44 -3.01 2.72
N SER A 65 5.90 -4.11 2.21
CA SER A 65 6.11 -4.50 0.83
C SER A 65 5.45 -3.44 -0.04
N ALA A 66 6.20 -2.40 -0.43
CA ALA A 66 5.68 -1.40 -1.32
C ALA A 66 5.53 -1.98 -2.73
N PHE A 67 4.45 -1.61 -3.38
CA PHE A 67 4.19 -1.91 -4.77
C PHE A 67 4.28 -0.62 -5.61
N PRO A 68 4.85 -0.68 -6.82
CA PRO A 68 4.88 0.46 -7.70
C PRO A 68 3.46 0.84 -8.15
N LEU A 69 3.15 2.13 -8.10
CA LEU A 69 1.98 2.72 -8.75
C LEU A 69 2.46 3.70 -9.83
N HIS A 70 2.21 3.35 -11.08
CA HIS A 70 2.48 4.19 -12.24
C HIS A 70 1.28 5.12 -12.48
N LEU A 71 1.35 6.36 -11.99
CA LEU A 71 0.29 7.35 -12.13
C LEU A 71 0.50 8.23 -13.38
N TYR A 72 -0.36 8.08 -14.37
CA TYR A 72 -0.42 8.96 -15.52
C TYR A 72 -1.41 10.10 -15.28
N VAL A 73 -1.00 11.33 -15.58
CA VAL A 73 -1.85 12.52 -15.44
C VAL A 73 -1.85 13.31 -16.74
N SER A 74 -3.03 13.73 -17.20
CA SER A 74 -3.16 14.51 -18.44
C SER A 74 -4.21 15.60 -18.37
N ASN A 75 -3.94 16.70 -19.06
CA ASN A 75 -4.95 17.65 -19.47
C ASN A 75 -5.57 17.19 -20.80
N GLN A 76 -6.81 16.71 -20.76
CA GLN A 76 -7.58 16.27 -21.92
C GLN A 76 -8.54 17.37 -22.42
N SER A 77 -8.24 18.65 -22.14
CA SER A 77 -9.04 19.78 -22.60
C SER A 77 -8.19 20.95 -23.09
N THR A 78 -8.53 21.51 -24.25
CA THR A 78 -7.96 22.76 -24.75
C THR A 78 -8.64 24.01 -24.19
N GLU A 79 -9.74 23.87 -23.46
CA GLU A 79 -10.53 25.00 -22.97
C GLU A 79 -9.89 25.68 -21.76
N ILE A 80 -9.18 24.89 -20.96
CA ILE A 80 -8.38 25.36 -19.83
C ILE A 80 -6.99 24.78 -20.05
N ASP A 81 -6.17 25.53 -20.79
CA ASP A 81 -4.84 25.12 -21.22
C ASP A 81 -3.83 26.29 -21.02
N PRO A 82 -2.85 26.15 -20.12
CA PRO A 82 -2.64 25.01 -19.23
C PRO A 82 -3.64 24.97 -18.06
N VAL A 83 -3.83 23.80 -17.45
CA VAL A 83 -4.61 23.63 -16.21
C VAL A 83 -3.67 23.42 -15.01
N ALA A 84 -3.81 24.24 -13.97
CA ALA A 84 -3.14 24.01 -12.70
C ALA A 84 -3.79 22.83 -11.97
N VAL A 85 -3.01 21.81 -11.62
CA VAL A 85 -3.46 20.59 -10.96
C VAL A 85 -2.62 20.30 -9.73
N ARG A 86 -3.32 19.91 -8.65
CA ARG A 86 -2.72 19.33 -7.46
C ARG A 86 -3.32 17.96 -7.19
N ILE A 87 -2.48 16.93 -7.11
CA ILE A 87 -2.89 15.58 -6.74
C ILE A 87 -2.15 15.17 -5.46
N THR A 88 -2.91 14.59 -4.53
CA THR A 88 -2.38 13.97 -3.32
C THR A 88 -2.76 12.50 -3.24
N VAL A 89 -1.85 11.68 -2.71
CA VAL A 89 -2.15 10.30 -2.27
C VAL A 89 -1.93 10.26 -0.76
N ASP A 90 -2.94 9.83 0.00
CA ASP A 90 -2.95 9.84 1.48
C ASP A 90 -2.52 11.18 2.09
N GLY A 91 -2.94 12.27 1.45
CA GLY A 91 -2.61 13.64 1.84
C GLY A 91 -1.19 14.12 1.48
N GLN A 92 -0.32 13.25 0.96
CA GLN A 92 1.00 13.62 0.44
C GLN A 92 0.89 14.13 -0.99
N VAL A 93 1.51 15.27 -1.30
CA VAL A 93 1.48 15.86 -2.65
C VAL A 93 2.36 15.05 -3.58
N VAL A 94 1.75 14.50 -4.64
CA VAL A 94 2.44 13.74 -5.69
C VAL A 94 2.55 14.52 -7.00
N VAL A 95 1.61 15.43 -7.25
CA VAL A 95 1.62 16.34 -8.40
C VAL A 95 1.21 17.73 -7.93
N GLU A 96 1.96 18.76 -8.30
CA GLU A 96 1.59 20.16 -8.12
C GLU A 96 2.22 20.99 -9.26
N GLN A 97 1.55 21.03 -10.40
CA GLN A 97 2.05 21.70 -11.60
C GLN A 97 0.93 22.11 -12.56
N GLU A 98 1.29 22.92 -13.55
CA GLU A 98 0.45 23.22 -14.71
C GLU A 98 0.62 22.12 -15.78
N LEU A 99 -0.49 21.69 -16.37
CA LEU A 99 -0.54 20.65 -17.40
C LEU A 99 -1.05 21.24 -18.72
N GLU A 100 -0.20 21.18 -19.73
CA GLU A 100 -0.58 21.54 -21.10
C GLU A 100 -1.31 20.39 -21.80
N ALA A 101 -2.30 20.71 -22.62
CA ALA A 101 -3.09 19.73 -23.35
C ALA A 101 -2.28 18.97 -24.41
N LEU A 102 -1.34 19.65 -25.08
CA LEU A 102 -0.41 19.11 -26.10
C LEU A 102 -0.99 17.99 -26.98
N GLY A 103 -2.11 18.27 -27.66
CA GLY A 103 -2.76 17.31 -28.56
C GLY A 103 -3.68 16.30 -27.88
N LEU A 104 -4.06 16.56 -26.63
CA LEU A 104 -5.06 15.81 -25.84
C LEU A 104 -4.66 14.36 -25.55
N HIS A 105 -3.39 14.00 -25.68
CA HIS A 105 -2.87 12.67 -25.33
C HIS A 105 -1.51 12.77 -24.62
N ASN A 106 -1.28 13.91 -23.97
CA ASN A 106 -0.06 14.15 -23.23
C ASN A 106 -0.21 13.65 -21.80
N TRP A 107 0.09 12.37 -21.59
CA TRP A 107 0.17 11.77 -20.26
C TRP A 107 1.58 11.92 -19.67
N ILE A 108 1.65 12.51 -18.48
CA ILE A 108 2.88 12.60 -17.69
C ILE A 108 2.84 11.51 -16.63
N LEU A 109 3.91 10.71 -16.56
CA LEU A 109 4.07 9.62 -15.60
C LEU A 109 4.70 10.11 -14.30
N PHE A 110 4.08 9.76 -13.19
CA PHE A 110 4.56 9.93 -11.82
C PHE A 110 4.68 8.55 -11.18
N GLU A 111 5.88 8.24 -10.69
CA GLU A 111 6.20 6.96 -10.06
C GLU A 111 6.03 7.06 -8.55
N LEU A 112 5.23 6.16 -7.97
CA LEU A 112 4.93 6.10 -6.54
C LEU A 112 5.21 4.70 -6.01
N GLU A 113 5.52 4.62 -4.73
CA GLU A 113 5.70 3.36 -3.99
C GLU A 113 4.67 3.36 -2.85
N LEU A 114 3.71 2.42 -2.89
CA LEU A 114 2.61 2.36 -1.94
C LEU A 114 2.59 1.02 -1.21
N THR A 115 2.32 1.07 0.09
CA THR A 115 2.14 -0.13 0.91
C THR A 115 0.92 -0.94 0.43
N PRO A 116 0.80 -2.24 0.75
CA PRO A 116 -0.41 -2.97 0.44
C PRO A 116 -1.54 -2.49 1.35
N GLY A 117 -2.71 -2.21 0.79
CA GLY A 117 -3.85 -1.74 1.57
C GLY A 117 -4.71 -0.71 0.85
N GLU A 118 -5.62 -0.10 1.61
CA GLU A 118 -6.52 0.94 1.13
C GLU A 118 -5.81 2.30 1.19
N HIS A 119 -5.91 3.04 0.08
CA HIS A 119 -5.33 4.36 -0.12
C HIS A 119 -6.38 5.33 -0.66
N GLU A 120 -6.15 6.63 -0.50
CA GLU A 120 -6.99 7.68 -1.07
C GLU A 120 -6.18 8.52 -2.06
N VAL A 121 -6.75 8.75 -3.25
CA VAL A 121 -6.26 9.77 -4.19
C VAL A 121 -7.23 10.93 -4.24
N ARG A 122 -6.67 12.16 -4.20
CA ARG A 122 -7.44 13.40 -4.36
C ARG A 122 -6.80 14.27 -5.41
N ALA A 123 -7.57 14.66 -6.43
CA ALA A 123 -7.15 15.57 -7.48
C ALA A 123 -7.98 16.87 -7.43
N VAL A 124 -7.31 18.01 -7.55
CA VAL A 124 -7.94 19.33 -7.52
C VAL A 124 -7.36 20.21 -8.63
N ALA A 125 -8.23 20.90 -9.36
CA ALA A 125 -7.88 22.01 -10.23
C ALA A 125 -8.39 23.31 -9.60
N PRO A 126 -7.59 23.99 -8.76
CA PRO A 126 -8.08 25.02 -7.84
C PRO A 126 -8.73 26.23 -8.55
N TYR A 127 -8.29 26.52 -9.78
CA TYR A 127 -8.83 27.63 -10.58
C TYR A 127 -9.90 27.20 -11.59
N ALA A 128 -10.06 25.90 -11.84
CA ALA A 128 -11.06 25.36 -12.76
C ALA A 128 -12.31 24.81 -12.05
N GLY A 129 -12.27 24.69 -10.72
CA GLY A 129 -13.41 24.21 -9.94
C GLY A 129 -13.68 22.70 -10.07
N ALA A 130 -12.67 21.92 -10.48
CA ALA A 130 -12.76 20.46 -10.53
C ALA A 130 -12.11 19.83 -9.29
N GLU A 131 -12.76 18.82 -8.73
CA GLU A 131 -12.27 18.00 -7.64
C GLU A 131 -12.68 16.54 -7.86
N LEU A 132 -11.83 15.62 -7.43
CA LEU A 132 -12.06 14.19 -7.36
C LEU A 132 -11.42 13.65 -6.08
N VAL A 133 -12.13 12.73 -5.41
CA VAL A 133 -11.60 11.94 -4.28
C VAL A 133 -12.04 10.50 -4.52
N GLU A 134 -11.09 9.57 -4.54
CA GLU A 134 -11.33 8.14 -4.77
C GLU A 134 -10.51 7.30 -3.80
N ALA A 135 -11.12 6.25 -3.26
CA ALA A 135 -10.41 5.20 -2.52
C ALA A 135 -10.00 4.08 -3.48
N PHE A 136 -8.83 3.51 -3.29
CA PHE A 136 -8.34 2.39 -4.10
C PHE A 136 -7.52 1.41 -3.26
N LEU A 137 -7.45 0.16 -3.74
CA LEU A 137 -6.76 -0.93 -3.06
C LEU A 137 -5.47 -1.28 -3.82
N VAL A 138 -4.35 -1.28 -3.08
CA VAL A 138 -3.04 -1.69 -3.57
C VAL A 138 -2.79 -3.13 -3.12
N GLU A 139 -2.81 -4.06 -4.08
CA GLU A 139 -2.54 -5.49 -3.88
C GLU A 139 -1.31 -5.99 -4.65
N GLY A 140 -0.68 -5.09 -5.42
CA GLY A 140 0.40 -5.37 -6.36
C GLY A 140 0.77 -4.13 -7.16
N GLU A 141 1.69 -4.28 -8.12
CA GLU A 141 2.02 -3.24 -9.11
C GLU A 141 0.78 -2.84 -9.91
N GLN A 142 0.55 -1.54 -10.07
CA GLN A 142 -0.66 -0.99 -10.70
C GLN A 142 -0.36 0.22 -11.58
N TRP A 143 -1.25 0.46 -12.53
CA TRP A 143 -1.24 1.61 -13.42
C TRP A 143 -2.54 2.39 -13.24
N ALA A 144 -2.41 3.70 -13.02
CA ALA A 144 -3.54 4.60 -12.84
C ALA A 144 -3.49 5.78 -13.81
N VAL A 145 -4.66 6.32 -14.14
CA VAL A 145 -4.82 7.47 -15.04
C VAL A 145 -5.77 8.48 -14.40
N ILE A 146 -5.31 9.73 -14.31
CA ILE A 146 -6.12 10.91 -14.01
C ILE A 146 -6.15 11.82 -15.22
N ASP A 147 -7.35 11.99 -15.77
CA ASP A 147 -7.58 12.90 -16.89
C ASP A 147 -8.44 14.08 -16.44
N PHE A 148 -7.98 15.30 -16.71
CA PHE A 148 -8.78 16.51 -16.57
C PHE A 148 -9.58 16.80 -17.85
N TRP A 149 -10.86 17.10 -17.71
CA TRP A 149 -11.75 17.45 -18.81
C TRP A 149 -12.50 18.75 -18.49
N ALA A 150 -12.66 19.61 -19.50
CA ALA A 150 -13.59 20.74 -19.49
C ALA A 150 -14.33 20.76 -20.83
N ASP A 151 -15.66 20.89 -20.78
CA ASP A 151 -16.53 20.87 -21.96
C ASP A 151 -16.43 22.19 -22.74
N PRO A 152 -16.10 22.15 -24.05
CA PRO A 152 -16.01 23.34 -24.91
C PRO A 152 -17.31 24.11 -25.06
N THR A 153 -18.46 23.45 -24.81
CA THR A 153 -19.77 24.09 -24.89
C THR A 153 -20.24 24.66 -23.55
N GLY A 154 -19.53 24.37 -22.46
CA GLY A 154 -19.90 24.76 -21.10
C GLY A 154 -21.15 24.04 -20.56
N GLY A 155 -21.58 22.94 -21.18
CA GLY A 155 -22.70 22.12 -20.74
C GLY A 155 -22.38 21.23 -19.54
N GLU A 156 -21.13 20.80 -19.41
CA GLU A 156 -20.61 20.08 -18.25
C GLU A 156 -19.57 20.90 -17.48
N ALA A 157 -19.62 20.80 -16.15
CA ALA A 157 -18.59 21.37 -15.29
C ALA A 157 -17.24 20.66 -15.50
N PRO A 158 -16.11 21.36 -15.36
CA PRO A 158 -14.79 20.73 -15.37
C PRO A 158 -14.69 19.61 -14.34
N ARG A 159 -14.01 18.53 -14.71
CA ARG A 159 -13.95 17.31 -13.89
C ARG A 159 -12.67 16.54 -14.12
N PHE A 160 -12.31 15.71 -13.15
CA PHE A 160 -11.34 14.63 -13.34
C PHE A 160 -12.04 13.30 -13.59
N THR A 161 -11.34 12.37 -14.22
CA THR A 161 -11.69 10.95 -14.22
C THR A 161 -10.55 10.13 -13.63
N TRP A 162 -10.89 9.05 -12.94
CA TRP A 162 -9.94 8.08 -12.39
C TRP A 162 -10.14 6.72 -13.00
N ARG A 163 -9.03 6.07 -13.38
CA ARG A 163 -8.98 4.66 -13.77
C ARG A 163 -7.74 4.03 -13.16
N ILE A 164 -7.87 2.80 -12.69
CA ILE A 164 -6.76 2.01 -12.15
C ILE A 164 -6.91 0.56 -12.59
N GLN A 165 -5.78 -0.10 -12.88
CA GLN A 165 -5.73 -1.47 -13.35
C GLN A 165 -4.41 -2.15 -12.97
N GLY A 166 -4.42 -3.47 -12.84
CA GLY A 166 -3.23 -4.30 -12.53
C GLY A 166 -2.41 -4.69 -13.76
N GLU A 167 -2.64 -4.07 -14.92
CA GLU A 167 -1.87 -4.29 -16.15
C GLU A 167 -1.48 -2.94 -16.77
N PRO A 168 -0.37 -2.86 -17.53
CA PRO A 168 0.05 -1.62 -18.19
C PRO A 168 -1.07 -0.98 -19.01
N VAL A 169 -1.17 0.34 -18.93
CA VAL A 169 -2.04 1.12 -19.81
C VAL A 169 -1.36 1.20 -21.18
N TYR A 170 -2.03 0.68 -22.21
CA TYR A 170 -1.58 0.78 -23.60
C TYR A 170 -2.22 1.99 -24.27
N PHE A 171 -1.38 2.83 -24.87
CA PHE A 171 -1.80 4.01 -25.61
C PHE A 171 -1.93 3.64 -27.10
N LEU A 172 -3.09 3.91 -27.70
CA LEU A 172 -3.35 3.79 -29.15
C LEU A 172 -3.47 5.17 -29.78
#